data_AF-A0A484S7G9-F1
#
_entry.id   AF-A0A484S7G9-F1
#
_cell.length_a   1.000
_cell.length_b   1.000
_cell.length_c   1.000
_cell.angle_alpha   90.00
_cell.angle_beta   90.00
_cell.angle_gamma   90.00
#
_symmetry.space_group_name_H-M   'P 1'
#
loop_
_entity.id
_entity.type
_entity.pdbx_description
1 polymer ?
#
loop_
_entity_poly.entity_id
_entity_poly.type
_entity_poly.pdbx_seq_one_letter_code
_entity_poly.pdbx_strand_id
1 'polypeptide(L)'
;MKKVSLELGGNAPFIVYDDADLQAAVDGAMLAKFRNAGQTCVCVNRFLVHDAVHDAFVEALRIRIEALRIGPSQAKGTYIGPLINSAAVAKVQSHVDDAVTKGGRVLQGGRVGPQGECFYLPTLLVDATADMQVAADETFGPLGAVFRFHDEAEAVRLANATDFGLAAYCYTRDLDRA
;
A
#
# COMPACT_ATOMS: atom_id res chain seq x y z
N MET A 1 -9.73 -10.96 37.70
CA MET A 1 -9.96 -10.57 36.28
C MET A 1 -9.02 -9.41 35.96
N LYS A 2 -8.22 -9.49 34.87
CA LYS A 2 -7.32 -8.40 34.45
C LYS A 2 -7.93 -7.65 33.26
N LYS A 3 -7.87 -6.31 33.28
CA LYS A 3 -8.22 -5.47 32.12
C LYS A 3 -7.02 -5.38 31.19
N VAL A 4 -7.24 -5.51 29.88
CA VAL A 4 -6.19 -5.42 28.86
C VAL A 4 -6.65 -4.49 27.73
N SER A 5 -5.68 -3.85 27.07
CA SER A 5 -5.86 -3.02 25.88
C SER A 5 -4.82 -3.47 24.85
N LEU A 6 -5.21 -3.65 23.59
CA LEU A 6 -4.37 -4.21 22.53
C LEU A 6 -4.47 -3.33 21.29
N GLU A 7 -3.31 -2.86 20.82
CA GLU A 7 -3.13 -2.29 19.49
C GLU A 7 -2.44 -3.37 18.64
N LEU A 8 -3.11 -3.85 17.59
CA LEU A 8 -2.64 -4.95 16.74
C LEU A 8 -2.25 -4.43 15.34
N GLY A 9 -2.27 -5.31 14.34
CA GLY A 9 -1.99 -4.95 12.95
C GLY A 9 -3.14 -4.23 12.26
N GLY A 10 -2.91 -3.79 11.01
CA GLY A 10 -3.91 -3.15 10.17
C GLY A 10 -3.81 -3.53 8.70
N ASN A 11 -4.91 -3.42 7.96
CA ASN A 11 -4.93 -3.54 6.50
C ASN A 11 -5.60 -2.31 5.86
N ALA A 12 -5.03 -1.14 6.17
CA ALA A 12 -5.66 0.15 5.94
C ALA A 12 -5.97 0.39 4.44
N PRO A 13 -7.23 0.74 4.10
CA PRO A 13 -7.60 1.19 2.77
C PRO A 13 -7.22 2.65 2.56
N PHE A 14 -6.87 3.00 1.32
CA PHE A 14 -6.66 4.36 0.86
C PHE A 14 -7.54 4.58 -0.37
N ILE A 15 -8.62 5.33 -0.18
CA ILE A 15 -9.68 5.49 -1.17
C ILE A 15 -9.45 6.79 -1.94
N VAL A 16 -9.41 6.68 -3.27
CA VAL A 16 -9.28 7.82 -4.19
C VAL A 16 -10.52 7.83 -5.07
N TYR A 17 -11.40 8.80 -4.82
CA TYR A 17 -12.62 8.99 -5.62
C TYR A 17 -12.33 9.71 -6.94
N ASP A 18 -13.34 9.73 -7.82
CA ASP A 18 -13.30 10.35 -9.15
C ASP A 18 -13.04 11.86 -9.13
N ASP A 19 -13.47 12.54 -8.08
CA ASP A 19 -13.33 13.98 -7.88
C ASP A 19 -12.08 14.37 -7.07
N ALA A 20 -11.27 13.38 -6.66
CA ALA A 20 -10.11 13.59 -5.81
C ALA A 20 -9.09 14.55 -6.44
N ASP A 21 -8.42 15.34 -5.61
CA ASP A 21 -7.19 16.00 -6.02
C ASP A 21 -6.08 14.96 -6.18
N LEU A 22 -5.76 14.63 -7.43
CA LEU A 22 -4.85 13.54 -7.76
C LEU A 22 -3.43 13.77 -7.21
N GLN A 23 -2.94 15.02 -7.23
CA GLN A 23 -1.61 15.33 -6.71
C GLN A 23 -1.58 15.17 -5.19
N ALA A 24 -2.59 15.68 -4.49
CA ALA A 24 -2.70 15.51 -3.05
C ALA A 24 -2.86 14.02 -2.65
N ALA A 25 -3.62 13.25 -3.43
CA ALA A 25 -3.79 11.81 -3.21
C ALA A 25 -2.47 11.06 -3.39
N VAL A 26 -1.69 11.37 -4.41
CA VAL A 26 -0.38 10.74 -4.63
C VAL A 26 0.61 11.12 -3.52
N ASP A 27 0.67 12.38 -3.12
CA ASP A 27 1.51 12.82 -1.99
C ASP A 27 1.12 12.11 -0.68
N GLY A 28 -0.19 11.99 -0.44
CA GLY A 28 -0.75 11.22 0.66
C GLY A 28 -0.35 9.75 0.62
N ALA A 29 -0.49 9.10 -0.54
CA ALA A 29 -0.14 7.71 -0.76
C ALA A 29 1.34 7.45 -0.46
N MET A 30 2.24 8.35 -0.89
CA MET A 30 3.67 8.25 -0.61
C MET A 30 3.96 8.27 0.89
N LEU A 31 3.35 9.20 1.62
CA LEU A 31 3.51 9.34 3.07
C LEU A 31 2.86 8.18 3.85
N ALA A 32 1.72 7.68 3.37
CA ALA A 32 0.94 6.67 4.07
C ALA A 32 1.47 5.24 3.83
N LYS A 33 2.06 4.95 2.66
CA LYS A 33 2.56 3.60 2.34
C LYS A 33 4.05 3.42 2.59
N PHE A 34 4.88 4.39 2.18
CA PHE A 34 6.32 4.17 2.04
C PHE A 34 7.15 4.73 3.20
N ARG A 35 6.53 5.48 4.13
CA ARG A 35 7.15 5.85 5.41
C ARG A 35 7.60 4.59 6.16
N ASN A 36 8.80 4.63 6.73
CA ASN A 36 9.40 3.50 7.45
C ASN A 36 9.43 2.18 6.63
N ALA A 37 9.54 2.29 5.30
CA ALA A 37 9.41 1.16 4.38
C ALA A 37 8.11 0.34 4.58
N GLY A 38 7.01 1.00 4.97
CA GLY A 38 5.71 0.34 5.18
C GLY A 38 5.60 -0.49 6.45
N GLN A 39 6.59 -0.43 7.34
CA GLN A 39 6.61 -1.15 8.62
C GLN A 39 5.93 -0.30 9.71
N THR A 40 4.64 -0.02 9.55
CA THR A 40 3.82 0.69 10.55
C THR A 40 2.40 0.15 10.46
N CYS A 41 1.74 -0.07 11.61
CA CYS A 41 0.39 -0.66 11.69
C CYS A 41 -0.69 0.16 10.96
N VAL A 42 -0.51 1.48 10.83
CA VAL A 42 -1.42 2.37 10.08
C VAL A 42 -1.03 2.55 8.61
N CYS A 43 0.02 1.88 8.12
CA CYS A 43 0.40 2.02 6.72
C CYS A 43 -0.70 1.47 5.81
N VAL A 44 -0.88 2.16 4.69
CA VAL A 44 -1.78 1.68 3.63
C VAL A 44 -1.28 0.33 3.14
N ASN A 45 -2.20 -0.55 2.79
CA ASN A 45 -1.88 -1.79 2.08
C ASN A 45 -2.71 -1.90 0.80
N ARG A 46 -3.95 -1.41 0.84
CA ARG A 46 -4.92 -1.46 -0.26
C ARG A 46 -5.24 -0.05 -0.74
N PHE A 47 -4.74 0.30 -1.92
CA PHE A 47 -5.17 1.50 -2.64
C PHE A 47 -6.45 1.16 -3.40
N LEU A 48 -7.58 1.74 -3.00
CA LEU A 48 -8.86 1.60 -3.68
C LEU A 48 -9.02 2.84 -4.55
N VAL A 49 -9.01 2.68 -5.87
CA VAL A 49 -8.99 3.83 -6.79
C VAL A 49 -10.16 3.72 -7.75
N HIS A 50 -10.93 4.80 -7.84
CA HIS A 50 -12.08 4.87 -8.74
C HIS A 50 -11.63 4.72 -10.19
N ASP A 51 -12.39 3.95 -10.97
CA ASP A 51 -12.10 3.63 -12.38
C ASP A 51 -11.68 4.85 -13.21
N ALA A 52 -12.46 5.94 -13.11
CA ALA A 52 -12.23 7.20 -13.82
C ALA A 52 -10.83 7.85 -13.61
N VAL A 53 -10.18 7.60 -12.47
CA VAL A 53 -8.86 8.17 -12.13
C VAL A 53 -7.78 7.11 -11.93
N HIS A 54 -8.12 5.82 -12.11
CA HIS A 54 -7.25 4.69 -11.80
C HIS A 54 -5.89 4.78 -12.49
N ASP A 55 -5.89 4.86 -13.83
CA ASP A 55 -4.63 4.76 -14.59
C ASP A 55 -3.74 5.99 -14.35
N ALA A 56 -4.35 7.17 -14.19
CA ALA A 56 -3.65 8.41 -13.87
C ALA A 56 -3.01 8.37 -12.49
N PHE A 57 -3.72 7.87 -11.47
CA PHE A 57 -3.18 7.69 -10.12
C PHE A 57 -2.04 6.67 -10.09
N VAL A 58 -2.25 5.51 -10.73
CA VAL A 58 -1.25 4.43 -10.79
C VAL A 58 0.05 4.91 -11.42
N GLU A 59 -0.02 5.60 -12.55
CA GLU A 59 1.19 6.09 -13.22
C GLU A 59 1.88 7.19 -12.41
N ALA A 60 1.13 8.13 -11.84
CA ALA A 60 1.71 9.17 -11.00
C ALA A 60 2.39 8.59 -9.75
N LEU A 61 1.77 7.58 -9.11
CA LEU A 61 2.33 6.88 -7.97
C LEU A 61 3.58 6.08 -8.37
N ARG A 62 3.55 5.37 -9.50
CA ARG A 62 4.71 4.64 -10.05
C ARG A 62 5.93 5.54 -10.21
N ILE A 63 5.75 6.71 -10.83
CA ILE A 63 6.82 7.71 -11.04
C ILE A 63 7.42 8.16 -9.69
N ARG A 64 6.56 8.43 -8.70
CA ARG A 64 7.01 8.87 -7.36
C ARG A 64 7.76 7.77 -6.62
N ILE A 65 7.35 6.52 -6.78
CA ILE A 65 8.04 5.35 -6.21
C ILE A 65 9.41 5.16 -6.87
N GLU A 66 9.49 5.27 -8.19
CA GLU A 66 10.74 5.13 -8.95
C GLU A 66 11.80 6.16 -8.54
N ALA A 67 11.38 7.37 -8.19
CA ALA A 67 12.27 8.44 -7.75
C ALA A 67 12.84 8.24 -6.32
N LEU A 68 12.39 7.23 -5.57
CA LEU A 68 12.84 7.01 -4.20
C LEU A 68 14.29 6.52 -4.14
N ARG A 69 15.09 7.21 -3.34
CA ARG A 69 16.44 6.74 -3.01
C ARG A 69 16.38 5.67 -1.92
N ILE A 70 16.92 4.50 -2.25
CA ILE A 70 16.99 3.33 -1.36
C ILE A 70 18.43 3.18 -0.86
N GLY A 71 18.61 2.98 0.45
CA GLY A 71 19.94 2.82 1.03
C GLY A 71 19.94 2.82 2.55
N PRO A 72 21.12 2.83 3.19
CA PRO A 72 21.22 2.88 4.65
C PRO A 72 20.53 4.11 5.23
N SER A 73 19.81 3.94 6.34
CA SER A 73 19.02 5.02 6.97
C SER A 73 19.85 6.22 7.44
N GLN A 74 21.16 6.03 7.64
CA GLN A 74 22.10 7.10 8.02
C GLN A 74 22.59 7.92 6.81
N ALA A 75 22.43 7.41 5.59
CA ALA A 75 22.90 8.09 4.39
C ALA A 75 21.97 9.23 4.00
N LYS A 76 22.55 10.40 3.72
CA LYS A 76 21.79 11.61 3.34
C LYS A 76 20.94 11.36 2.10
N GLY A 77 19.66 11.69 2.22
CA GLY A 77 18.69 11.59 1.12
C GLY A 77 18.11 10.19 0.92
N THR A 78 18.49 9.18 1.71
CA THR A 78 17.78 7.90 1.75
C THR A 78 16.34 8.14 2.19
N TYR A 79 15.38 7.63 1.42
CA TYR A 79 13.97 7.62 1.78
C TYR A 79 13.51 6.23 2.25
N ILE A 80 14.06 5.17 1.65
CA ILE A 80 13.72 3.79 1.97
C ILE A 80 14.94 3.07 2.53
N GLY A 81 14.83 2.66 3.79
CA GLY A 81 15.80 1.81 4.48
C GLY A 81 15.52 0.32 4.30
N PRO A 82 16.29 -0.55 4.96
CA PRO A 82 16.03 -1.98 4.96
C PRO A 82 14.78 -2.32 5.79
N LEU A 83 14.20 -3.48 5.50
CA LEU A 83 13.29 -4.16 6.41
C LEU A 83 14.04 -4.69 7.63
N ILE A 84 13.31 -4.94 8.71
CA ILE A 84 13.88 -5.30 10.00
C ILE A 84 14.68 -6.60 9.96
N ASN A 85 14.28 -7.57 9.13
CA ASN A 85 14.95 -8.86 8.98
C ASN A 85 14.51 -9.59 7.68
N SER A 86 15.14 -10.74 7.42
CA SER A 86 14.83 -11.60 6.27
C SER A 86 13.43 -12.21 6.30
N ALA A 87 12.81 -12.40 7.47
CA ALA A 87 11.44 -12.89 7.56
C ALA A 87 10.43 -11.85 7.04
N ALA A 88 10.66 -10.56 7.30
CA ALA A 88 9.86 -9.48 6.73
C ALA A 88 9.98 -9.44 5.19
N VAL A 89 11.20 -9.61 4.67
CA VAL A 89 11.46 -9.73 3.22
C VAL A 89 10.69 -10.90 2.62
N ALA A 90 10.77 -12.08 3.24
CA ALA A 90 10.08 -13.27 2.77
C ALA A 90 8.56 -13.10 2.77
N LYS A 91 7.99 -12.44 3.79
CA LYS A 91 6.56 -12.13 3.87
C LYS A 91 6.12 -11.18 2.74
N VAL A 92 6.88 -10.13 2.47
CA VAL A 92 6.57 -9.23 1.35
C VAL A 92 6.62 -10.01 0.02
N GLN A 93 7.65 -10.83 -0.16
CA GLN A 93 7.78 -11.64 -1.39
C GLN A 93 6.62 -12.63 -1.53
N SER A 94 6.17 -13.30 -0.47
CA SER A 94 5.06 -14.25 -0.55
C SER A 94 3.75 -13.57 -0.96
N HIS A 95 3.50 -12.35 -0.49
CA HIS A 95 2.35 -11.55 -0.89
C HIS A 95 2.41 -11.15 -2.37
N VAL A 96 3.61 -10.81 -2.88
CA VAL A 96 3.83 -10.52 -4.29
C VAL A 96 3.62 -11.76 -5.16
N ASP A 97 4.20 -12.89 -4.76
CA ASP A 97 4.08 -14.15 -5.50
C ASP A 97 2.63 -14.63 -5.54
N ASP A 98 1.91 -14.58 -4.42
CA ASP A 98 0.49 -14.91 -4.35
C ASP A 98 -0.32 -14.03 -5.30
N ALA A 99 -0.13 -12.71 -5.27
CA ALA A 99 -0.83 -11.78 -6.16
C ALA A 99 -0.56 -12.09 -7.63
N VAL A 100 0.71 -12.34 -8.00
CA VAL A 100 1.08 -12.66 -9.39
C VAL A 100 0.48 -13.98 -9.85
N THR A 101 0.50 -15.02 -9.01
CA THR A 101 -0.11 -16.33 -9.35
C THR A 101 -1.63 -16.24 -9.54
N LYS A 102 -2.27 -15.24 -8.94
CA LYS A 102 -3.71 -14.96 -9.05
C LYS A 102 -4.06 -13.88 -10.09
N GLY A 103 -3.09 -13.47 -10.92
CA GLY A 103 -3.30 -12.55 -12.05
C GLY A 103 -2.99 -11.08 -11.79
N GLY A 104 -2.53 -10.74 -10.59
CA GLY A 104 -2.00 -9.41 -10.28
C GLY A 104 -0.68 -9.15 -11.02
N ARG A 105 -0.34 -7.87 -11.22
CA ARG A 105 0.89 -7.49 -11.93
C ARG A 105 1.75 -6.56 -11.10
N VAL A 106 3.04 -6.85 -11.06
CA VAL A 106 4.05 -5.94 -10.50
C VAL A 106 4.36 -4.86 -11.53
N LEU A 107 3.99 -3.62 -11.24
CA LEU A 107 4.29 -2.46 -12.10
C LEU A 107 5.64 -1.82 -11.77
N GLN A 108 6.05 -1.88 -10.50
CA GLN A 108 7.32 -1.35 -10.00
C GLN A 108 7.83 -2.25 -8.86
N GLY A 109 9.15 -2.45 -8.76
CA GLY A 109 9.76 -3.20 -7.65
C GLY A 109 9.62 -4.72 -7.76
N GLY A 110 9.05 -5.35 -6.72
CA GLY A 110 8.74 -6.78 -6.63
C GLY A 110 9.93 -7.70 -6.35
N ARG A 111 11.02 -7.16 -5.81
CA ARG A 111 12.25 -7.92 -5.54
C ARG A 111 13.13 -7.25 -4.49
N VAL A 112 14.08 -8.01 -3.98
CA VAL A 112 15.21 -7.49 -3.21
C VAL A 112 16.11 -6.63 -4.10
N GLY A 113 16.54 -5.49 -3.56
CA GLY A 113 17.42 -4.53 -4.21
C GLY A 113 18.90 -4.87 -4.04
N PRO A 114 19.78 -4.26 -4.85
CA PRO A 114 21.22 -4.51 -4.79
C PRO A 114 21.91 -4.04 -3.51
N GLN A 115 21.22 -3.27 -2.65
CA GLN A 115 21.75 -2.72 -1.40
C GLN A 115 21.95 -3.78 -0.31
N GLY A 116 21.30 -4.95 -0.43
CA GLY A 116 21.44 -6.08 0.48
C GLY A 116 20.14 -6.84 0.72
N GLU A 117 20.23 -7.97 1.39
CA GLU A 117 19.15 -8.96 1.51
C GLU A 117 17.87 -8.42 2.17
N CYS A 118 18.00 -7.42 3.05
CA CYS A 118 16.86 -6.78 3.72
C CYS A 118 16.32 -5.54 2.98
N PHE A 119 16.90 -5.14 1.85
CA PHE A 119 16.45 -3.98 1.08
C PHE A 119 15.42 -4.39 0.03
N TYR A 120 14.17 -4.61 0.43
CA TYR A 120 13.10 -4.86 -0.54
C TYR A 120 12.74 -3.59 -1.30
N LEU A 121 12.71 -3.64 -2.63
CA LEU A 121 12.37 -2.48 -3.45
C LEU A 121 10.90 -2.07 -3.21
N PRO A 122 10.59 -0.76 -3.08
CA PRO A 122 9.22 -0.26 -3.09
C PRO A 122 8.43 -0.83 -4.26
N THR A 123 7.33 -1.48 -3.95
CA THR A 123 6.57 -2.31 -4.88
C THR A 123 5.17 -1.79 -5.06
N LEU A 124 4.77 -1.68 -6.33
CA LEU A 124 3.41 -1.32 -6.74
C LEU A 124 2.82 -2.50 -7.50
N LEU A 125 1.80 -3.12 -6.91
CA LEU A 125 0.96 -4.13 -7.53
C LEU A 125 -0.29 -3.47 -8.10
N VAL A 126 -0.67 -3.85 -9.31
CA VAL A 126 -1.93 -3.46 -9.96
C VAL A 126 -2.74 -4.71 -10.30
N ASP A 127 -4.01 -4.49 -10.66
CA ASP A 127 -4.98 -5.56 -10.94
C ASP A 127 -5.21 -6.47 -9.71
N ALA A 128 -5.16 -5.88 -8.51
CA ALA A 128 -5.38 -6.64 -7.28
C ALA A 128 -6.85 -7.01 -7.10
N THR A 129 -7.11 -8.22 -6.61
CA THR A 129 -8.48 -8.75 -6.36
C THR A 129 -8.63 -9.26 -4.93
N ALA A 130 -9.87 -9.44 -4.48
CA ALA A 130 -10.19 -9.92 -3.14
C ALA A 130 -9.63 -11.33 -2.84
N ASP A 131 -9.31 -12.12 -3.88
CA ASP A 131 -8.76 -13.47 -3.72
C ASP A 131 -7.28 -13.47 -3.35
N MET A 132 -6.59 -12.32 -3.47
CA MET A 132 -5.16 -12.20 -3.19
C MET A 132 -4.89 -11.99 -1.71
N GLN A 133 -3.77 -12.52 -1.21
CA GLN A 133 -3.39 -12.43 0.20
C GLN A 133 -3.28 -10.98 0.68
N VAL A 134 -2.81 -10.07 -0.18
CA VAL A 134 -2.75 -8.62 0.10
C VAL A 134 -4.11 -7.97 0.40
N ALA A 135 -5.22 -8.60 -0.01
CA ALA A 135 -6.56 -8.11 0.28
C ALA A 135 -7.00 -8.40 1.72
N ALA A 136 -6.50 -9.49 2.32
CA ALA A 136 -6.88 -9.94 3.66
C ALA A 136 -5.80 -9.66 4.71
N ASP A 137 -4.52 -9.88 4.38
CA ASP A 137 -3.42 -9.88 5.34
C ASP A 137 -2.61 -8.58 5.33
N GLU A 138 -2.19 -8.13 6.52
CA GLU A 138 -1.21 -7.05 6.67
C GLU A 138 0.15 -7.48 6.10
N THR A 139 0.69 -6.74 5.12
CA THR A 139 2.00 -7.06 4.54
C THR A 139 3.16 -6.62 5.44
N PHE A 140 3.03 -5.44 6.06
CA PHE A 140 4.07 -4.82 6.91
C PHE A 140 5.41 -4.58 6.20
N GLY A 141 5.35 -4.08 4.97
CA GLY A 141 6.50 -3.76 4.13
C GLY A 141 6.12 -2.81 2.99
N PRO A 142 7.06 -2.49 2.08
CA PRO A 142 6.93 -1.41 1.12
C PRO A 142 6.17 -1.87 -0.14
N LEU A 143 5.00 -2.49 0.07
CA LEU A 143 4.12 -3.05 -0.96
C LEU A 143 2.76 -2.35 -0.97
N GLY A 144 2.42 -1.65 -2.05
CA GLY A 144 1.08 -1.11 -2.28
C GLY A 144 0.34 -1.91 -3.34
N ALA A 145 -0.86 -2.41 -3.04
CA ALA A 145 -1.72 -3.10 -4.00
C ALA A 145 -2.90 -2.21 -4.41
N VAL A 146 -3.10 -2.04 -5.71
CA VAL A 146 -4.15 -1.19 -6.29
C VAL A 146 -5.33 -2.04 -6.74
N PHE A 147 -6.49 -1.70 -6.20
CA PHE A 147 -7.79 -2.27 -6.50
C PHE A 147 -8.64 -1.19 -7.18
N ARG A 148 -9.41 -1.60 -8.18
CA ARG A 148 -10.32 -0.71 -8.91
C ARG A 148 -11.73 -0.83 -8.34
N PHE A 149 -12.44 0.29 -8.24
CA PHE A 149 -13.87 0.32 -7.91
C PHE A 149 -14.62 1.29 -8.84
N HIS A 150 -15.94 1.15 -8.94
CA HIS A 150 -16.79 1.89 -9.89
C HIS A 150 -17.81 2.79 -9.23
N ASP A 151 -18.16 2.52 -7.97
CA ASP A 151 -19.09 3.34 -7.20
C ASP A 151 -18.73 3.38 -5.70
N GLU A 152 -19.33 4.32 -4.99
CA GLU A 152 -19.07 4.57 -3.58
C GLU A 152 -19.45 3.37 -2.69
N ALA A 153 -20.55 2.69 -2.99
CA ALA A 153 -20.97 1.53 -2.24
C ALA A 153 -19.95 0.39 -2.37
N GLU A 154 -19.38 0.19 -3.56
CA GLU A 154 -18.28 -0.75 -3.80
C GLU A 154 -17.02 -0.36 -3.04
N ALA A 155 -16.63 0.91 -3.06
CA ALA A 155 -15.47 1.41 -2.31
C ALA A 155 -15.59 1.08 -0.81
N VAL A 156 -16.75 1.36 -0.21
CA VAL A 156 -17.02 1.07 1.20
C VAL A 156 -17.02 -0.43 1.48
N ARG A 157 -17.63 -1.25 0.61
CA ARG A 157 -17.59 -2.72 0.75
C ARG A 157 -16.16 -3.24 0.72
N LEU A 158 -15.34 -2.81 -0.24
CA LEU A 158 -13.95 -3.21 -0.36
C LEU A 158 -13.13 -2.73 0.84
N ALA A 159 -13.32 -1.49 1.28
CA ALA A 159 -12.63 -0.94 2.45
C ALA A 159 -12.89 -1.77 3.71
N ASN A 160 -14.13 -2.21 3.92
CA ASN A 160 -14.56 -2.99 5.07
C ASN A 160 -14.38 -4.52 4.90
N ALA A 161 -13.99 -5.01 3.73
CA ALA A 161 -13.73 -6.43 3.47
C ALA A 161 -12.37 -6.86 4.05
N THR A 162 -12.23 -6.80 5.37
CA THR A 162 -11.01 -7.10 6.13
C THR A 162 -11.37 -7.33 7.61
N ASP A 163 -10.67 -8.23 8.29
CA ASP A 163 -10.82 -8.43 9.74
C ASP A 163 -10.12 -7.33 10.58
N PHE A 164 -9.37 -6.44 9.91
CA PHE A 164 -8.66 -5.32 10.51
C PHE A 164 -9.48 -4.02 10.50
N GLY A 165 -9.21 -3.10 11.45
CA GLY A 165 -9.95 -1.84 11.57
C GLY A 165 -9.18 -0.72 12.29
N LEU A 166 -7.93 -0.46 11.89
CA LEU A 166 -7.05 0.48 12.60
C LEU A 166 -7.00 1.89 12.00
N ALA A 167 -6.91 2.01 10.67
CA ALA A 167 -6.87 3.29 9.97
C ALA A 167 -7.50 3.17 8.58
N ALA A 168 -8.01 4.28 8.06
CA ALA A 168 -8.50 4.44 6.70
C ALA A 168 -8.17 5.85 6.20
N TYR A 169 -7.97 5.99 4.90
CA TYR A 169 -7.68 7.26 4.25
C TYR A 169 -8.63 7.45 3.07
N CYS A 170 -9.09 8.68 2.86
CA CYS A 170 -10.04 9.03 1.81
C CYS A 170 -9.63 10.36 1.16
N TYR A 171 -9.68 10.41 -0.16
CA TYR A 171 -9.47 11.60 -0.98
C TYR A 171 -10.71 11.81 -1.86
N THR A 172 -11.40 12.91 -1.60
CA THR A 172 -12.60 13.40 -2.29
C THR A 172 -12.63 14.92 -2.14
N ARG A 173 -13.29 15.65 -3.05
CA ARG A 173 -13.60 17.08 -2.90
C ARG A 173 -15.03 17.31 -2.43
N ASP A 174 -15.89 16.31 -2.57
CA ASP A 174 -17.24 16.28 -2.03
C ASP A 174 -17.22 16.10 -0.50
N LEU A 175 -17.81 17.05 0.22
CA LEU A 175 -17.93 17.04 1.68
C LEU A 175 -19.03 16.10 2.18
N ASP A 176 -20.08 15.86 1.40
CA ASP A 176 -21.15 14.94 1.81
C ASP A 176 -20.67 13.48 1.76
N ARG A 177 -19.66 13.19 0.92
CA ARG A 177 -18.98 11.90 0.83
C ARG A 177 -17.94 11.66 1.93
N ALA A 178 -17.33 12.74 2.44
CA ALA A 178 -16.20 12.68 3.38
C ALA A 178 -16.63 12.25 4.79
#